data_AF-A0AAJ8L3E6-F1
#
_entry.id   AF-A0AAJ8L3E6-F1
#
_cell.length_a   1.000
_cell.length_b   1.000
_cell.length_c   1.000
_cell.angle_alpha   90.00
_cell.angle_beta   90.00
_cell.angle_gamma   90.00
#
_symmetry.space_group_name_H-M   'P 1'
#
loop_
_entity.id
_entity.type
_entity.pdbx_description
1 polymer ?
#
loop_
_entity_poly.entity_id
_entity_poly.type
_entity_poly.pdbx_seq_one_letter_code
_entity_poly.pdbx_strand_id
1 'polypeptide(L)' 'MSRVHDLIYNTFFKRNSAFVATCFVGAFAFQISFDLGTTAWWDYHNRGKQWKDLRAKYIQAGDSAEE' A
#
# COMPACT_ATOMS: atom_id res chain seq x y z
N MET A 1 28.83 -18.55 1.19
CA MET A 1 28.14 -17.24 1.15
C MET A 1 27.50 -17.08 -0.21
N SER A 2 26.24 -16.62 -0.25
CA SER A 2 25.50 -16.44 -1.51
C SER A 2 26.02 -15.21 -2.24
N ARG A 3 26.40 -15.35 -3.52
CA ARG A 3 26.93 -14.24 -4.34
C ARG A 3 25.96 -13.05 -4.47
N VAL A 4 24.65 -13.30 -4.36
CA VAL A 4 23.61 -12.27 -4.38
C VAL A 4 23.65 -11.42 -3.10
N HIS A 5 23.84 -12.06 -1.94
CA HIS A 5 23.97 -11.37 -0.67
C HIS A 5 25.17 -10.40 -0.70
N ASP A 6 26.32 -10.87 -1.18
CA ASP A 6 27.53 -10.06 -1.21
C ASP A 6 27.39 -8.87 -2.17
N LEU A 7 26.71 -9.06 -3.30
CA LEU A 7 26.39 -7.98 -4.24
C LEU A 7 25.47 -6.93 -3.60
N ILE A 8 24.39 -7.36 -2.94
CA ILE A 8 23.45 -6.46 -2.25
C ILE A 8 24.16 -5.67 -1.15
N TYR A 9 24.93 -6.36 -0.30
CA TYR A 9 25.64 -5.73 0.81
C TYR A 9 26.67 -4.69 0.31
N ASN A 10 27.52 -5.07 -0.65
CA ASN A 10 28.54 -4.16 -1.17
C ASN A 10 27.96 -2.96 -1.92
N THR A 11 26.79 -3.12 -2.55
CA THR A 11 26.16 -2.05 -3.34
C THR A 11 25.40 -1.05 -2.45
N PHE A 12 24.59 -1.56 -1.52
CA PHE A 12 23.61 -0.72 -0.82
C PHE A 12 23.95 -0.49 0.66
N PHE A 13 24.59 -1.45 1.32
CA PHE A 13 24.69 -1.46 2.79
C PHE A 13 26.10 -1.24 3.35
N LYS A 14 27.15 -1.38 2.53
CA LYS A 14 28.54 -1.24 3.00
C LYS A 14 28.99 0.19 3.28
N ARG A 15 28.47 1.19 2.53
CA ARG A 15 28.87 2.60 2.68
C ARG A 15 27.74 3.38 3.35
N ASN A 16 28.01 4.02 4.49
CA ASN A 16 27.00 4.74 5.29
C ASN A 16 26.14 5.73 4.47
N SER A 17 26.75 6.50 3.56
CA SER A 17 25.99 7.44 2.73
C SER A 17 25.02 6.75 1.75
N ALA A 18 25.43 5.61 1.18
CA ALA A 18 24.56 4.81 0.32
C ALA A 18 23.49 4.07 1.14
N PHE A 19 23.83 3.62 2.35
CA PHE A 19 22.92 2.96 3.26
C PHE A 19 21.73 3.85 3.62
N VAL A 20 21.98 5.07 4.12
CA VAL A 20 20.91 5.98 4.54
C VAL A 20 20.01 6.36 3.35
N ALA A 21 20.61 6.65 2.18
CA ALA A 21 19.85 6.94 0.97
C ALA A 21 18.99 5.73 0.53
N THR A 22 19.53 4.52 0.60
CA THR A 22 18.79 3.29 0.29
C THR A 22 17.61 3.10 1.23
N CYS A 23 17.80 3.33 2.53
CA CYS A 23 16.73 3.25 3.51
C CYS A 23 15.60 4.25 3.21
N PHE A 24 15.92 5.50 2.88
CA PHE A 24 14.89 6.50 2.55
C PHE A 24 14.14 6.16 1.27
N VAL A 25 14.84 5.85 0.19
CA VAL A 25 14.21 5.46 -1.08
C VAL A 25 13.35 4.21 -0.88
N GLY A 26 13.89 3.21 -0.17
CA GLY A 26 13.19 1.98 0.16
C GLY A 26 11.94 2.24 1.00
N ALA A 27 12.00 3.11 2.00
CA ALA A 27 10.86 3.45 2.84
C ALA A 27 9.73 4.12 2.03
N PHE A 28 10.05 5.10 1.17
CA PHE A 28 9.05 5.75 0.32
C PHE A 28 8.42 4.79 -0.69
N ALA A 29 9.24 4.00 -1.38
CA ALA A 29 8.73 3.02 -2.35
C ALA A 29 7.88 1.93 -1.65
N PHE A 30 8.32 1.47 -0.48
CA PHE A 30 7.59 0.50 0.32
C PHE A 30 6.26 1.08 0.81
N GLN A 31 6.25 2.30 1.35
CA GLN A 31 5.02 2.94 1.85
C GLN A 31 3.93 2.98 0.78
N ILE A 32 4.25 3.46 -0.44
CA ILE A 32 3.30 3.55 -1.54
C ILE A 32 2.78 2.16 -1.92
N SER A 33 3.70 1.21 -2.11
CA SER A 33 3.34 -0.14 -2.55
C SER A 33 2.54 -0.90 -1.51
N PHE A 34 2.90 -0.75 -0.23
CA PHE A 34 2.24 -1.40 0.89
C PHE A 34 0.84 -0.84 1.11
N ASP A 35 0.67 0.48 1.08
CA ASP A 35 -0.64 1.12 1.21
C ASP A 35 -1.58 0.64 0.09
N LEU A 36 -1.18 0.80 -1.18
CA LEU A 36 -1.98 0.35 -2.32
C LEU A 36 -2.30 -1.15 -2.26
N GLY A 37 -1.30 -1.98 -1.96
CA GLY A 37 -1.45 -3.44 -1.92
C GLY A 37 -2.39 -3.89 -0.80
N THR A 38 -2.22 -3.34 0.40
CA THR A 38 -3.05 -3.71 1.55
C THR A 38 -4.46 -3.15 1.45
N THR A 39 -4.65 -1.92 0.96
CA THR A 39 -5.97 -1.38 0.66
C THR A 39 -6.68 -2.21 -0.40
N ALA A 40 -6.02 -2.56 -1.51
CA ALA A 40 -6.63 -3.38 -2.54
C ALA A 40 -7.05 -4.76 -2.02
N TRP A 41 -6.21 -5.39 -1.19
CA TRP A 41 -6.53 -6.65 -0.55
C TRP A 41 -7.71 -6.52 0.42
N TRP A 42 -7.71 -5.49 1.26
CA TRP A 42 -8.79 -5.21 2.20
C TRP A 42 -10.12 -4.98 1.48
N ASP A 43 -10.07 -4.19 0.42
CA ASP A 43 -11.22 -3.86 -0.41
C ASP A 43 -11.81 -5.11 -1.03
N TYR A 44 -10.95 -5.95 -1.62
CA TYR A 44 -11.34 -7.22 -2.23
C TYR A 44 -11.97 -8.19 -1.21
N HIS A 45 -11.37 -8.28 -0.03
CA HIS A 45 -11.80 -9.19 1.02
C HIS A 45 -13.16 -8.77 1.64
N ASN A 46 -13.42 -7.45 1.70
CA ASN A 46 -14.62 -6.88 2.32
C ASN A 46 -15.65 -6.36 1.30
N ARG A 47 -15.56 -6.78 0.03
CA ARG A 47 -16.51 -6.36 -1.01
C ARG A 47 -17.96 -6.62 -0.60
N GLY A 48 -18.80 -5.62 -0.85
CA GLY A 48 -20.24 -5.64 -0.54
C GLY A 48 -20.56 -5.32 0.92
N LYS A 49 -19.55 -5.16 1.80
CA LYS A 49 -19.73 -4.76 3.20
C LYS A 49 -19.29 -3.32 3.45
N GLN A 50 -18.46 -2.77 2.57
CA GLN A 50 -17.90 -1.44 2.78
C GLN A 50 -18.91 -0.35 2.44
N TRP A 51 -18.83 0.78 3.14
CA TRP A 51 -19.70 1.92 2.87
C TRP A 51 -19.62 2.36 1.40
N LYS A 52 -18.43 2.38 0.80
CA LYS A 52 -18.28 2.72 -0.64
C LYS A 52 -19.05 1.78 -1.58
N ASP A 53 -19.28 0.54 -1.19
CA ASP A 53 -20.06 -0.44 -1.97
C ASP A 53 -21.57 -0.27 -1.75
N LEU A 54 -21.96 0.23 -0.57
CA LEU A 54 -23.36 0.32 -0.13
C LEU A 54 -23.97 1.71 -0.29
N ARG A 55 -23.14 2.76 -0.35
CA ARG A 55 -23.55 4.17 -0.28
C ARG A 55 -24.65 4.55 -1.25
N ALA A 56 -24.56 4.07 -2.50
CA ALA A 56 -25.54 4.39 -3.55
C ALA A 56 -26.97 3.99 -3.14
N LYS A 57 -27.14 2.86 -2.46
CA LYS A 57 -28.46 2.36 -2.04
C LYS A 57 -29.10 3.28 -1.00
N TYR A 58 -28.32 3.81 -0.06
CA TYR A 58 -28.83 4.60 1.06
C TYR A 58 -29.11 6.05 0.68
N ILE A 59 -28.33 6.63 -0.23
CA ILE A 59 -28.58 8.00 -0.70
C ILE A 59 -29.84 8.04 -1.55
N GLN A 60 -29.99 7.10 -2.48
CA GLN A 60 -31.20 7.01 -3.30
C GLN A 60 -32.47 6.79 -2.46
N ALA A 61 -32.38 5.98 -1.40
CA ALA A 61 -33.49 5.75 -0.48
C ALA A 61 -33.82 6.99 0.37
N GLY A 62 -32.85 7.84 0.68
CA GLY A 62 -33.07 9.12 1.35
C GLY A 62 -33.80 10.11 0.45
N ASP A 63 -33.32 10.27 -0.80
CA ASP A 63 -33.94 11.16 -1.79
C ASP A 63 -35.38 10.73 -2.12
N SER A 64 -35.65 9.42 -2.20
CA SER A 64 -36.98 8.87 -2.48
C SER A 64 -37.95 8.91 -1.30
N ALA A 65 -37.47 9.19 -0.07
CA ALA A 65 -38.30 9.30 1.13
C ALA A 65 -38.66 10.76 1.46
N GLU A 66 -38.02 11.72 0.79
CA GLU A 66 -38.31 13.16 0.89
C GLU A 66 -39.28 13.67 -0.21
N GLU A 67 -39.53 12.88 -1.25
CA GLU A 67 -40.66 13.04 -2.22
C GLU A 67 -41.93 12.32 -1.74
#